data_AF-A0AAW0EX81-F1
#
_entry.id   AF-A0AAW0EX81-F1
#
_cell.length_a   1.000
_cell.length_b   1.000
_cell.length_c   1.000
_cell.angle_alpha   90.00
_cell.angle_beta   90.00
_cell.angle_gamma   90.00
#
_symmetry.space_group_name_H-M   'P 1'
#
loop_
_entity.id
_entity.type
_entity.pdbx_description
1 polymer ?
#
loop_
_entity_poly.entity_id
_entity_poly.type
_entity_poly.pdbx_seq_one_letter_code
_entity_poly.pdbx_strand_id
1 'polypeptide(L)'
;MSSVAAKQVHRQQQLQPRLALPAGRTVSLEEGRRLAKLVHDEEDRLQSEATQLLERTEATPVVLEESVSKRILLLRQRQNAKANVKAAVAYANRLHGKSAVLAEDAAKLREAASRVLRPSSSTGSAGLKQRRQRAEQTKKAPSAKSGGKRR
;
A
#
# COMPACT_ATOMS: atom_id res chain seq x y z
N MET A 1 -41.01 -42.18 -61.91
CA MET A 1 -41.80 -40.92 -61.90
C MET A 1 -40.97 -39.69 -61.50
N SER A 2 -39.68 -39.61 -61.86
CA SER A 2 -38.78 -38.46 -61.53
C SER A 2 -38.37 -37.67 -62.78
N SER A 3 -39.27 -37.52 -63.77
CA SER A 3 -38.87 -37.13 -65.14
C SER A 3 -39.14 -35.65 -65.50
N VAL A 4 -40.17 -35.01 -64.93
CA VAL A 4 -40.59 -33.66 -65.38
C VAL A 4 -40.16 -32.57 -64.41
N ALA A 5 -40.41 -32.75 -63.11
CA ALA A 5 -40.01 -31.78 -62.08
C ALA A 5 -38.49 -31.55 -62.07
N ALA A 6 -37.69 -32.61 -62.17
CA ALA A 6 -36.23 -32.51 -62.24
C ALA A 6 -35.77 -31.74 -63.50
N LYS A 7 -36.40 -31.96 -64.65
CA LYS A 7 -36.09 -31.23 -65.90
C LYS A 7 -36.48 -29.76 -65.81
N GLN A 8 -37.59 -29.44 -65.16
CA GLN A 8 -38.01 -28.06 -64.92
C GLN A 8 -37.06 -27.34 -63.96
N VAL A 9 -36.66 -27.99 -62.85
CA VAL A 9 -35.68 -27.43 -61.91
C VAL A 9 -34.34 -27.19 -62.62
N HIS A 10 -33.87 -28.15 -63.43
CA HIS A 10 -32.61 -27.96 -64.17
C HIS A 10 -32.69 -26.82 -65.18
N ARG A 11 -33.81 -26.68 -65.90
CA ARG A 11 -34.02 -25.56 -66.83
C ARG A 11 -34.06 -24.22 -66.09
N GLN A 12 -34.71 -24.16 -64.93
CA GLN A 12 -34.72 -22.97 -64.08
C GLN A 12 -33.31 -22.61 -63.59
N GLN A 13 -32.50 -23.59 -63.18
CA GLN A 13 -31.10 -23.37 -62.78
C GLN A 13 -30.21 -22.83 -63.92
N GLN A 14 -30.49 -23.22 -65.18
CA GLN A 14 -29.76 -22.71 -66.34
C GLN A 14 -30.15 -21.26 -66.70
N LEU A 15 -31.40 -20.87 -66.42
CA LEU A 15 -31.91 -19.52 -66.67
C LEU A 15 -31.48 -18.49 -65.62
N GLN A 16 -30.89 -18.93 -64.50
CA GLN A 16 -30.39 -18.03 -63.48
C GLN A 16 -29.19 -17.21 -63.99
N PRO A 17 -29.07 -15.94 -63.59
CA PRO A 17 -27.91 -15.12 -63.93
C PRO A 17 -26.66 -15.69 -63.26
N ARG A 18 -25.62 -15.91 -64.06
CA ARG A 18 -24.35 -16.50 -63.64
C ARG A 18 -23.20 -15.53 -63.90
N LEU A 19 -22.20 -15.60 -63.04
CA LEU A 19 -20.97 -14.83 -63.13
C LEU A 19 -19.79 -15.80 -63.30
N ALA A 20 -18.91 -15.49 -64.24
CA ALA A 20 -17.67 -16.22 -64.43
C ALA A 20 -16.61 -15.64 -63.48
N LEU A 21 -16.11 -16.48 -62.57
CA LEU A 21 -15.02 -16.12 -61.67
C LEU A 21 -13.68 -16.27 -62.40
N PRO A 22 -12.66 -15.48 -62.01
CA PRO A 22 -11.31 -15.55 -62.61
C PRO A 22 -10.67 -16.94 -62.58
N ALA A 23 -11.08 -17.80 -61.64
CA ALA A 23 -10.63 -19.18 -61.51
C ALA A 23 -11.30 -20.16 -62.51
N GLY A 24 -11.98 -19.65 -63.54
CA GLY A 24 -12.66 -20.45 -64.56
C GLY A 24 -13.95 -21.14 -64.10
N ARG A 25 -14.43 -20.83 -62.89
CA ARG A 25 -15.70 -21.35 -62.36
C ARG A 25 -16.85 -20.42 -62.72
N THR A 26 -17.99 -20.99 -63.10
CA THR A 26 -19.24 -20.24 -63.23
C THR A 26 -20.11 -20.54 -62.01
N VAL A 27 -20.53 -19.48 -61.33
CA VAL A 27 -21.41 -19.55 -60.15
C VAL A 27 -22.62 -18.68 -60.38
N SER A 28 -23.76 -19.04 -59.80
CA SER A 28 -24.93 -18.17 -59.82
C SER A 28 -24.67 -16.93 -58.96
N LEU A 29 -25.36 -15.82 -59.28
CA LEU A 29 -25.26 -14.60 -58.46
C LEU A 29 -25.73 -14.83 -57.02
N GLU A 30 -26.71 -15.71 -56.81
CA GLU A 30 -27.19 -16.06 -55.46
C GLU A 30 -26.14 -16.82 -54.66
N GLU A 31 -25.47 -17.80 -55.27
CA GLU A 31 -24.33 -18.49 -54.65
C GLU A 31 -23.22 -17.51 -54.31
N GLY A 32 -22.89 -16.59 -55.23
CA GLY A 32 -21.90 -15.54 -54.98
C GLY A 32 -22.25 -14.67 -53.78
N ARG A 33 -23.52 -14.23 -53.66
CA ARG A 33 -24.00 -13.46 -52.50
C ARG A 33 -23.93 -14.26 -51.19
N ARG A 34 -24.27 -15.56 -51.23
CA ARG A 34 -24.18 -16.43 -50.05
C ARG A 34 -22.74 -16.63 -49.60
N LEU A 35 -21.83 -16.85 -50.54
CA LEU A 35 -20.40 -16.99 -50.25
C LEU A 35 -19.81 -15.68 -49.69
N ALA A 36 -20.13 -14.53 -50.30
CA ALA A 36 -19.69 -13.24 -49.80
C ALA A 36 -20.18 -12.96 -48.38
N LYS A 37 -21.45 -13.29 -48.09
CA LYS A 37 -22.00 -13.18 -46.73
C LYS A 37 -21.27 -14.08 -45.75
N LEU A 38 -20.99 -15.33 -46.13
CA LEU A 38 -20.31 -16.29 -45.27
C LEU A 38 -18.88 -15.83 -44.91
N VAL A 39 -18.14 -15.30 -45.89
CA VAL A 39 -16.81 -14.72 -45.63
C VAL A 39 -16.90 -13.54 -44.68
N HIS A 40 -17.85 -12.63 -44.87
CA HIS A 40 -18.01 -11.47 -43.99
C HIS A 40 -18.41 -11.87 -42.56
N ASP A 41 -19.34 -12.81 -42.42
CA ASP A 41 -19.76 -13.34 -41.12
C ASP A 41 -18.58 -14.06 -40.40
N GLU A 42 -17.67 -14.70 -41.13
CA GLU A 42 -16.45 -15.31 -40.59
C GLU A 42 -15.41 -14.26 -40.17
N GLU A 43 -15.20 -13.22 -40.98
CA GLU A 43 -14.32 -12.10 -40.65
C GLU A 43 -14.79 -11.38 -39.38
N ASP A 44 -16.09 -11.11 -39.26
CA ASP A 44 -16.69 -10.48 -38.08
C ASP A 44 -16.54 -11.34 -36.82
N ARG A 45 -16.67 -12.67 -36.96
CA ARG A 45 -16.41 -13.62 -35.86
C ARG A 45 -14.95 -13.60 -35.44
N LEU A 46 -14.02 -13.66 -36.39
CA LEU A 46 -12.58 -13.63 -36.11
C LEU A 46 -12.16 -12.32 -35.44
N GLN A 47 -12.72 -11.18 -35.86
CA GLN A 47 -12.46 -9.89 -35.21
C GLN A 47 -13.03 -9.86 -33.79
N SER A 48 -14.24 -10.38 -33.59
CA SER A 48 -14.87 -10.47 -32.27
C SER A 48 -14.14 -11.41 -31.31
N GLU A 49 -13.61 -12.52 -31.82
CA GLU A 49 -12.78 -13.45 -31.02
C GLU A 49 -11.42 -12.83 -30.68
N ALA A 50 -10.81 -12.11 -31.63
CA ALA A 50 -9.55 -11.41 -31.39
C ALA A 50 -9.68 -10.32 -30.32
N THR A 51 -10.77 -9.54 -30.32
CA THR A 51 -11.02 -8.53 -29.28
C THR A 51 -11.32 -9.17 -27.93
N GLN A 52 -12.09 -10.26 -27.87
CA GLN A 52 -12.37 -10.99 -26.63
C GLN A 52 -11.12 -11.62 -26.00
N LEU A 53 -10.16 -12.07 -26.81
CA LEU A 53 -8.89 -12.60 -26.31
C LEU A 53 -8.00 -11.48 -25.73
N LEU A 54 -8.01 -10.30 -26.32
CA LEU A 54 -7.30 -9.11 -25.82
C LEU A 54 -7.91 -8.60 -24.50
N GLU A 55 -9.24 -8.59 -24.39
CA GLU A 55 -9.94 -8.21 -23.16
C GLU A 55 -9.68 -9.19 -21.99
N ARG A 56 -9.51 -10.50 -22.28
CA ARG A 56 -9.14 -11.49 -21.25
C ARG A 56 -7.71 -11.32 -20.71
N THR A 57 -6.80 -10.75 -21.49
CA THR A 57 -5.43 -10.49 -21.02
C THR A 57 -5.33 -9.26 -20.11
N GLU A 58 -6.31 -8.36 -20.14
CA GLU A 58 -6.38 -7.23 -19.22
C GLU A 58 -7.04 -7.64 -17.89
N ALA A 59 -6.20 -8.14 -16.99
CA ALA A 59 -6.38 -8.10 -15.54
C ALA A 59 -7.70 -8.72 -15.00
N THR A 60 -7.88 -10.03 -15.14
CA THR A 60 -8.64 -10.77 -14.14
C THR A 60 -7.90 -10.75 -12.80
N PRO A 61 -8.46 -10.17 -11.71
CA PRO A 61 -7.88 -10.31 -10.39
C PRO A 61 -7.97 -11.78 -10.00
N VAL A 62 -6.84 -12.48 -10.01
CA VAL A 62 -6.75 -13.83 -9.46
C VAL A 62 -7.00 -13.72 -7.96
N VAL A 63 -8.22 -14.01 -7.54
CA VAL A 63 -8.59 -14.07 -6.12
C VAL A 63 -7.96 -15.35 -5.57
N LEU A 64 -6.75 -15.21 -5.05
CA LEU A 64 -6.04 -16.29 -4.38
C LEU A 64 -6.71 -16.54 -3.03
N GLU A 65 -6.97 -17.82 -2.74
CA GLU A 65 -7.41 -18.32 -1.44
C GLU A 65 -6.60 -17.68 -0.30
N GLU A 66 -7.26 -17.39 0.84
CA GLU A 66 -6.67 -16.60 1.92
C GLU A 66 -5.31 -17.14 2.41
N SER A 67 -5.15 -18.46 2.39
CA SER A 67 -3.91 -19.14 2.81
C SER A 67 -2.73 -18.84 1.88
N VAL A 68 -2.98 -18.78 0.57
CA VAL A 68 -1.97 -18.48 -0.46
C VAL A 68 -1.62 -17.00 -0.41
N SER A 69 -2.62 -16.13 -0.28
CA SER A 69 -2.44 -14.69 -0.12
C SER A 69 -1.59 -14.33 1.11
N LYS A 70 -1.89 -14.94 2.27
CA LYS A 70 -1.10 -14.77 3.50
C LYS A 70 0.35 -15.24 3.32
N ARG A 71 0.57 -16.37 2.65
CA ARG A 71 1.92 -16.92 2.39
C ARG A 71 2.75 -16.04 1.45
N ILE A 72 2.13 -15.46 0.42
CA ILE A 72 2.79 -14.52 -0.50
C ILE A 72 3.19 -13.24 0.24
N LEU A 73 2.30 -12.69 1.07
CA LEU A 73 2.60 -11.50 1.88
C LEU A 73 3.77 -11.77 2.84
N LEU A 74 3.78 -12.92 3.51
CA LEU A 74 4.88 -13.31 4.41
C LEU A 74 6.20 -13.50 3.65
N LEU A 75 6.18 -14.08 2.45
CA LEU A 75 7.37 -14.22 1.61
C LEU A 75 7.92 -12.85 1.19
N ARG A 76 7.05 -11.93 0.77
CA ARG A 76 7.44 -10.55 0.43
C ARG A 76 8.01 -9.82 1.65
N GLN A 77 7.41 -9.97 2.83
CA GLN A 77 7.96 -9.40 4.07
C GLN A 77 9.34 -9.97 4.41
N ARG A 78 9.55 -11.28 4.25
CA ARG A 78 10.86 -11.91 4.47
C ARG A 78 11.92 -11.42 3.49
N GLN A 79 11.60 -11.33 2.21
CA GLN A 79 12.52 -10.82 1.19
C GLN A 79 12.88 -9.34 1.43
N ASN A 80 11.92 -8.55 1.91
CA ASN A 80 12.08 -7.12 2.15
C ASN A 80 12.55 -6.77 3.58
N ALA A 81 12.91 -7.74 4.42
CA ALA A 81 13.28 -7.48 5.81
C ALA A 81 14.42 -6.46 5.96
N LYS A 82 15.46 -6.57 5.11
CA LYS A 82 16.59 -5.62 5.11
C LYS A 82 16.16 -4.21 4.67
N ALA A 83 15.27 -4.11 3.68
CA ALA A 83 14.74 -2.83 3.21
C ALA A 83 13.86 -2.15 4.27
N ASN A 84 13.04 -2.93 4.99
CA ASN A 84 12.20 -2.44 6.08
C ASN A 84 13.04 -1.93 7.26
N VAL A 85 14.10 -2.64 7.64
CA VAL A 85 15.05 -2.18 8.68
C VAL A 85 15.71 -0.88 8.25
N LYS A 86 16.17 -0.79 7.00
CA LYS A 86 16.79 0.45 6.47
C LYS A 86 15.81 1.62 6.48
N ALA A 87 14.55 1.39 6.09
CA ALA A 87 13.50 2.40 6.12
C ALA A 87 13.17 2.84 7.56
N ALA A 88 13.08 1.89 8.50
CA ALA A 88 12.84 2.18 9.91
C ALA A 88 13.97 3.01 10.53
N VAL A 89 15.22 2.66 10.26
CA VAL A 89 16.40 3.43 10.71
C VAL A 89 16.41 4.83 10.08
N ALA A 90 16.13 4.95 8.78
CA ALA A 90 16.06 6.24 8.11
C ALA A 90 14.95 7.13 8.70
N TYR A 91 13.79 6.55 9.02
CA TYR A 91 12.69 7.26 9.65
C TYR A 91 13.04 7.72 11.07
N ALA A 92 13.65 6.86 11.88
CA ALA A 92 14.13 7.21 13.22
C ALA A 92 15.16 8.35 13.15
N ASN A 93 16.14 8.27 12.24
CA ASN A 93 17.13 9.33 12.03
C ASN A 93 16.47 10.65 11.59
N ARG A 94 15.43 10.58 10.75
CA ARG A 94 14.66 11.76 10.34
C ARG A 94 13.88 12.39 11.50
N LEU A 95 13.37 11.58 12.43
CA LEU A 95 12.72 12.08 13.65
C LEU A 95 13.75 12.72 14.60
N HIS A 96 14.89 12.08 14.81
CA HIS A 96 15.98 12.64 15.62
C HIS A 96 16.51 13.96 15.06
N GLY A 97 16.57 14.12 13.74
CA GLY A 97 16.94 15.38 13.11
C GLY A 97 15.93 16.52 13.33
N LYS A 98 14.66 16.20 13.61
CA LYS A 98 13.62 17.20 13.93
C LYS A 98 13.51 17.51 15.43
N SER A 99 13.92 16.58 16.29
CA SER A 99 13.96 16.77 17.74
C SER A 99 15.35 17.14 18.27
N ALA A 100 16.32 17.33 17.39
CA ALA A 100 17.67 17.73 17.76
C ALA A 100 17.62 19.15 18.33
N VAL A 101 17.93 19.28 19.62
CA VAL A 101 18.20 20.57 20.25
C VAL A 101 19.28 21.25 19.43
N LEU A 102 19.01 22.48 18.97
CA LEU A 102 19.98 23.28 18.21
C LEU A 102 21.30 23.32 18.99
N ALA A 103 22.45 23.28 18.30
CA ALA A 103 23.76 23.21 18.95
C ALA A 103 23.98 24.32 19.98
N GLU A 104 23.40 25.49 19.75
CA GLU A 104 23.41 26.64 20.64
C GLU A 104 22.64 26.38 21.95
N ASP A 105 21.50 25.70 21.88
CA ASP A 105 20.67 25.38 23.04
C ASP A 105 21.23 24.17 23.80
N ALA A 106 21.92 23.26 23.11
CA ALA A 106 22.63 22.15 23.74
C ALA A 106 23.78 22.65 24.65
N ALA A 107 24.47 23.72 24.26
CA ALA A 107 25.49 24.36 25.10
C ALA A 107 24.88 25.01 26.35
N LYS A 108 23.77 25.74 26.20
CA LYS A 108 23.03 26.36 27.32
C LYS A 108 22.50 25.32 28.30
N LEU A 109 21.96 24.20 27.79
CA LEU A 109 21.47 23.11 28.64
C LEU A 109 22.60 22.39 29.38
N ARG A 110 23.76 22.18 28.76
CA ARG A 110 24.94 21.62 29.44
C ARG A 110 25.46 22.56 30.52
N GLU A 111 25.49 23.85 30.26
CA GLU A 111 25.89 24.84 31.26
C GLU A 111 24.91 24.87 32.44
N ALA A 112 23.60 24.89 32.17
CA ALA A 112 22.56 24.85 33.19
C ALA A 112 22.62 23.56 34.02
N ALA A 113 22.77 22.40 33.38
CA ALA A 113 22.93 21.12 34.05
C ALA A 113 24.21 21.10 34.91
N SER A 114 25.32 21.67 34.42
CA SER A 114 26.57 21.76 35.18
C SER A 114 26.45 22.67 36.40
N ARG A 115 25.62 23.72 36.34
CA ARG A 115 25.34 24.63 37.47
C ARG A 115 24.47 23.97 38.54
N VAL A 116 23.52 23.11 38.14
CA VAL A 116 22.66 22.35 39.06
C VAL A 116 23.39 21.15 39.66
N LEU A 117 24.22 20.47 38.87
CA LEU A 117 24.97 19.27 39.27
C LEU A 117 26.29 19.60 39.98
N ARG A 118 26.81 20.83 39.87
CA ARG A 118 27.91 21.25 40.73
C ARG A 118 27.39 21.20 42.17
N PRO A 119 27.99 20.38 43.04
CA PRO A 119 27.77 20.52 44.47
C PRO A 119 28.22 21.94 44.80
N SER A 120 27.27 22.81 45.16
CA SER A 120 27.57 24.18 45.54
C SER A 120 28.68 24.18 46.60
N SER A 121 29.89 24.51 46.17
CA SER A 121 30.98 24.78 47.09
C SER A 121 30.60 26.05 47.84
N SER A 122 30.46 25.90 49.15
CA SER A 122 30.46 26.93 50.19
C SER A 122 29.19 27.75 50.50
N THR A 123 28.23 28.00 49.60
CA THR A 123 27.10 28.90 49.94
C THR A 123 25.89 28.19 50.56
N GLY A 124 25.50 27.01 50.05
CA GLY A 124 24.34 26.27 50.58
C GLY A 124 24.61 25.55 51.90
N SER A 125 25.85 25.12 52.16
CA SER A 125 26.21 24.37 53.36
C SER A 125 26.34 25.25 54.60
N ALA A 126 26.66 26.54 54.45
CA ALA A 126 26.75 27.49 55.56
C ALA A 126 25.36 27.73 56.19
N GLY A 127 24.34 27.97 55.37
CA GLY A 127 22.97 28.14 55.84
C GLY A 127 22.38 26.88 56.50
N LEU A 128 22.70 25.70 55.94
CA LEU A 128 22.28 24.42 56.51
C LEU A 128 22.97 24.13 57.87
N LYS A 129 24.27 24.42 57.99
CA LYS A 129 25.01 24.32 59.27
C LYS A 129 24.45 25.29 60.32
N GLN A 130 24.16 26.54 59.94
CA GLN A 130 23.56 27.52 60.84
C GLN A 130 22.14 27.12 61.31
N ARG A 131 21.35 26.49 60.44
CA ARG A 131 20.04 25.93 60.80
C ARG A 131 20.17 24.76 61.78
N ARG A 132 21.13 23.84 61.55
CA ARG A 132 21.40 22.73 62.48
C ARG A 132 21.82 23.23 63.85
N GLN A 133 22.73 24.20 63.91
CA GLN A 133 23.18 24.77 65.18
C GLN A 133 22.02 25.41 65.98
N ARG A 134 21.13 26.16 65.31
CA ARG A 134 19.92 26.71 65.96
C ARG A 134 18.97 25.62 66.46
N ALA A 135 18.79 24.55 65.69
CA ALA A 135 17.92 23.43 66.07
C ALA A 135 18.49 22.55 67.19
N GLU A 136 19.81 22.54 67.39
CA GLU A 136 20.44 21.84 68.52
C GLU A 136 20.39 22.67 69.80
N GLN A 137 20.50 24.01 69.71
CA GLN A 137 20.38 24.90 70.87
C GLN A 137 18.99 24.85 71.50
N THR A 138 17.93 24.68 70.71
CA THR A 138 16.55 24.57 71.23
C THR A 138 16.23 23.23 71.88
N LYS A 139 17.02 22.17 71.66
CA LYS A 139 16.80 20.84 72.24
C LYS A 139 17.38 20.65 73.64
N LYS A 140 18.21 21.59 74.13
CA LYS A 140 18.84 21.52 75.46
C LYS A 140 18.19 22.42 76.52
N ALA A 141 17.15 23.19 76.17
CA ALA A 141 16.37 23.93 77.16
C ALA A 141 15.24 23.04 77.71
N PRO A 142 15.19 22.74 79.02
CA PRO A 142 14.04 22.06 79.59
C PRO A 142 12.83 22.98 79.49
N SER A 143 11.78 22.53 78.80
CA SER A 143 10.50 23.21 78.73
C SER A 143 9.94 23.40 80.15
N ALA A 144 9.95 24.63 80.64
CA ALA A 144 9.20 25.01 81.84
C ALA A 144 7.71 24.78 81.53
N LYS A 145 7.16 23.71 82.11
CA LYS A 145 5.75 23.34 82.00
C LYS A 145 4.90 24.43 82.64
N SER A 146 4.03 25.03 81.85
CA SER A 146 2.78 25.61 82.31
C SER A 146 1.94 24.52 82.96
N GLY A 147 1.53 24.75 84.20
CA GLY A 147 0.68 23.85 84.97
C GLY A 147 -0.05 24.62 86.05
N GLY A 148 -1.12 25.32 85.67
CA GLY A 148 -2.04 25.91 86.63
C GLY A 148 -2.79 24.81 87.41
N LYS A 149 -2.91 24.96 88.72
CA LYS A 149 -4.00 24.35 89.49
C LYS A 149 -4.34 25.22 90.70
N ARG A 150 -5.62 25.56 90.77
CA ARG A 150 -6.33 26.27 91.84
C ARG A 150 -6.20 25.50 93.17
N ARG A 151 -5.90 26.21 94.26
CA ARG A 151 -6.60 26.17 95.55
C ARG A 151 -6.06 27.25 96.47
#